data_AF-A0AAV1D427-F1
#
_entry.id   AF-A0AAV1D427-F1
#
_cell.length_a   1.000
_cell.length_b   1.000
_cell.length_c   1.000
_cell.angle_alpha   90.00
_cell.angle_beta   90.00
_cell.angle_gamma   90.00
#
_symmetry.space_group_name_H-M   'P 1'
#
loop_
_entity.id
_entity.type
_entity.pdbx_description
1 polymer ?
#
loop_
_entity_poly.entity_id
_entity_poly.type
_entity_poly.pdbx_seq_one_letter_code
_entity_poly.pdbx_strand_id
1 'polypeptide(L)'
;MARALVQYIGLPCVHPALNFSQSKMIINYASGNSRNSSTTTFPLAANPLRLNLNSFTGLRSAKLAFGSLVVRCGKSFDIEEDYENNTTTTSGSGESHYHRNESFYKAFERINRQSIMVVLLAQEEARRLGHNFVGTEQLLLGLISLGTGIPAEVLKSVGINLKDARLEVEKSIGKGNGVAALGTPFTPLAIRVWENALKEAAQLRDSHIKPEHIFLGLIRLGEGVGVSVIENLGGDFGEIRRLVIGMINKDKKPAPVVLEEYGTDLTALANQGKLDPVIGRQELIGRVIRTLARRSKNIPVLIGEYGVGKTAIVEGLAQRIANGDVPESMQGKKVIKLDIRLLVAQEENREKRVKKLIEEMKQNDEIIVFLDEVRFIGDDAYGVGALDAAAILRPALSRGEIQFVGAASEAQYALYIRDDPTLERHIEPIKVPEPSVDETIEILKGLRQRYETDHNVRYTDESLVAAAKLADECVSDQFLPDKAIDLMDDAGSRVRKCHDQVGEEVKLLEIELERITADKLASVDSEDFEKAIELRDRETELKEALISKERNVVETESAVVVTGMDIRDTLLLDWKIEWENGDIYFLPDSGFHFPDYM
;
A
#
# COMPACT_ATOMS: atom_id res chain seq x y z
N MET A 1 13.21 21.60 -17.29
CA MET A 1 12.01 21.36 -18.11
C MET A 1 11.05 22.55 -18.09
N ALA A 2 10.55 23.00 -16.93
CA ALA A 2 9.64 24.16 -16.83
C ALA A 2 10.22 25.45 -17.47
N ARG A 3 11.49 25.79 -17.20
CA ARG A 3 12.18 26.95 -17.84
C ARG A 3 12.26 26.86 -19.37
N ALA A 4 12.47 25.66 -19.92
CA ALA A 4 12.51 25.44 -21.36
C ALA A 4 11.10 25.56 -21.99
N LEU A 5 10.06 25.17 -21.26
CA LEU A 5 8.66 25.32 -21.65
C LEU A 5 8.18 26.78 -21.60
N VAL A 6 8.61 27.56 -20.62
CA VAL A 6 8.35 29.02 -20.55
C VAL A 6 8.95 29.74 -21.76
N GLN A 7 10.15 29.34 -22.20
CA GLN A 7 10.74 29.80 -23.46
C GLN A 7 9.97 29.32 -24.70
N TYR A 8 9.43 28.09 -24.68
CA TYR A 8 8.66 27.49 -25.78
C TYR A 8 7.26 28.10 -25.97
N ILE A 9 6.69 28.69 -24.90
CA ILE A 9 5.39 29.36 -24.90
C ILE A 9 5.48 30.82 -25.44
N GLY A 10 6.68 31.29 -25.80
CA GLY A 10 6.86 32.59 -26.47
C GLY A 10 6.80 33.81 -25.54
N LEU A 11 7.10 33.65 -24.26
CA LEU A 11 7.13 34.76 -23.30
C LEU A 11 8.56 35.33 -23.17
N PRO A 12 8.76 36.67 -23.29
CA PRO A 12 10.08 37.26 -23.14
C PRO A 12 10.62 37.03 -21.72
N CYS A 13 11.80 36.41 -21.62
CA CYS A 13 12.46 36.15 -20.34
C CYS A 13 13.02 37.47 -19.80
N VAL A 14 12.68 37.83 -18.56
CA VAL A 14 13.30 38.97 -17.87
C VAL A 14 14.68 38.54 -17.37
N HIS A 15 15.71 38.81 -18.16
CA HIS A 15 17.08 38.93 -17.66
C HIS A 15 17.74 40.12 -18.36
N PRO A 16 18.27 41.12 -17.65
CA PRO A 16 19.11 42.11 -18.28
C PRO A 16 20.43 41.42 -18.69
N ALA A 17 20.92 41.77 -19.88
CA ALA A 17 22.11 41.25 -20.55
C ALA A 17 21.96 39.88 -21.23
N LEU A 18 21.62 39.92 -22.52
CA LEU A 18 22.44 39.40 -23.64
C LEU A 18 21.66 39.60 -24.95
N ASN A 19 21.88 40.74 -25.60
CA ASN A 19 21.52 40.93 -27.00
C ASN A 19 22.42 40.03 -27.85
N PHE A 20 21.90 38.90 -28.34
CA PHE A 20 22.50 38.23 -29.49
C PHE A 20 21.79 38.70 -30.76
N SER A 21 22.28 39.80 -31.33
CA SER A 21 22.01 40.09 -32.74
C SER A 21 22.80 39.11 -33.59
N GLN A 22 22.15 38.61 -34.64
CA GLN A 22 22.78 37.82 -35.68
C GLN A 22 23.85 38.69 -36.37
N SER A 23 25.12 38.52 -36.01
CA SER A 23 26.26 39.09 -36.72
C SER A 23 27.52 38.31 -36.38
N LYS A 24 28.23 37.88 -37.43
CA LYS A 24 29.51 37.15 -37.43
C LYS A 24 30.42 37.49 -36.26
N MET A 25 30.97 36.46 -35.59
CA MET A 25 32.14 36.61 -34.73
C MET A 25 33.24 35.65 -35.21
N ILE A 26 34.25 36.23 -35.85
CA ILE A 26 35.58 35.65 -36.03
C ILE A 26 36.31 35.88 -34.71
N ILE A 27 36.83 34.83 -34.07
CA ILE A 27 37.75 34.97 -32.93
C ILE A 27 38.96 34.08 -33.18
N ASN A 28 40.11 34.73 -33.35
CA ASN A 28 41.45 34.14 -33.26
C ASN A 28 41.76 33.84 -31.80
N TYR A 29 42.20 32.61 -31.49
CA TYR A 29 42.78 32.29 -30.19
C TYR A 29 44.30 32.38 -30.26
N ALA A 30 44.87 33.32 -29.52
CA ALA A 30 46.27 33.29 -29.13
C ALA A 30 46.37 32.62 -27.75
N SER A 31 46.90 31.40 -27.72
CA SER A 31 47.51 30.82 -26.52
C SER A 31 48.86 30.24 -26.90
N GLY A 32 49.91 30.75 -26.28
CA GLY A 32 51.29 30.37 -26.55
C GLY A 32 51.56 28.89 -26.29
N ASN A 33 52.43 28.33 -27.15
CA ASN A 33 53.16 27.08 -27.02
C ASN A 33 52.35 25.78 -26.84
N SER A 34 51.88 25.19 -27.94
CA SER A 34 52.63 24.12 -28.62
C SER A 34 51.87 23.61 -29.85
N ARG A 35 52.59 23.55 -30.97
CA ARG A 35 52.34 22.84 -32.24
C ARG A 35 51.16 21.84 -32.27
N ASN A 36 50.07 22.17 -32.94
CA ASN A 36 49.62 21.54 -34.20
C ASN A 36 48.17 21.90 -34.55
N SER A 37 47.96 22.10 -35.85
CA SER A 37 46.77 22.50 -36.58
C SER A 37 45.66 21.45 -36.67
N SER A 38 44.40 21.88 -36.80
CA SER A 38 43.56 21.57 -38.00
C SER A 38 42.17 22.21 -37.90
N THR A 39 41.80 22.92 -38.95
CA THR A 39 40.47 23.52 -39.17
C THR A 39 39.62 22.51 -39.94
N THR A 40 38.48 22.09 -39.40
CA THR A 40 37.49 21.29 -40.16
C THR A 40 36.10 21.89 -40.01
N THR A 41 35.53 22.30 -41.13
CA THR A 41 34.15 22.78 -41.30
C THR A 41 33.30 21.69 -41.94
N PHE A 42 32.11 21.41 -41.39
CA PHE A 42 31.07 20.62 -42.07
C PHE A 42 29.73 21.37 -42.06
N PRO A 43 28.98 21.37 -43.17
CA PRO A 43 27.65 21.98 -43.23
C PRO A 43 26.58 20.96 -42.80
N LEU A 44 25.61 21.39 -41.99
CA LEU A 44 24.41 20.60 -41.69
C LEU A 44 23.30 20.98 -42.68
N ALA A 45 23.05 20.08 -43.62
CA ALA A 45 21.90 20.11 -44.51
C ALA A 45 20.61 19.72 -43.77
N ALA A 46 19.51 20.39 -44.13
CA ALA A 46 18.18 20.17 -43.62
C ALA A 46 17.52 18.91 -44.23
N ASN A 47 16.78 18.15 -43.42
CA ASN A 47 15.46 17.59 -43.80
C ASN A 47 14.70 16.99 -42.59
N PRO A 48 13.35 16.96 -42.62
CA PRO A 48 12.49 16.72 -41.46
C PRO A 48 12.09 15.24 -41.32
N LEU A 49 12.10 14.70 -40.09
CA LEU A 49 11.55 13.36 -39.81
C LEU A 49 10.13 13.44 -39.25
N ARG A 50 9.18 12.89 -40.02
CA ARG A 50 7.83 12.52 -39.58
C ARG A 50 7.92 11.39 -38.54
N LEU A 51 7.30 11.56 -37.37
CA LEU A 51 7.11 10.48 -36.40
C LEU A 51 5.69 9.92 -36.52
N ASN A 52 5.61 8.64 -36.90
CA ASN A 52 4.39 7.85 -36.98
C ASN A 52 4.30 7.02 -35.68
N LEU A 53 3.29 7.29 -34.85
CA LEU A 53 3.11 6.65 -33.55
C LEU A 53 2.24 5.40 -33.71
N ASN A 54 2.87 4.24 -33.88
CA ASN A 54 2.25 2.95 -33.60
C ASN A 54 3.33 2.01 -33.04
N SER A 55 3.05 1.45 -31.86
CA SER A 55 3.85 0.47 -31.08
C SER A 55 4.88 1.01 -30.07
N PHE A 56 4.91 0.31 -28.93
CA PHE A 56 5.36 0.75 -27.62
C PHE A 56 6.65 0.00 -27.23
N THR A 57 7.80 0.31 -27.86
CA THR A 57 9.10 -0.34 -27.51
C THR A 57 10.34 0.55 -27.67
N GLY A 58 10.20 1.85 -27.96
CA GLY A 58 11.33 2.74 -28.32
C GLY A 58 11.93 3.65 -27.23
N LEU A 59 11.72 3.39 -25.95
CA LEU A 59 12.11 4.31 -24.86
C LEU A 59 13.47 3.99 -24.17
N ARG A 60 14.24 3.01 -24.66
CA ARG A 60 15.57 2.68 -24.11
C ARG A 60 16.75 3.31 -24.83
N SER A 61 16.57 3.92 -26.01
CA SER A 61 17.67 4.57 -26.77
C SER A 61 17.83 6.07 -26.52
N ALA A 62 16.92 6.73 -25.80
CA ALA A 62 17.01 8.16 -25.49
C ALA A 62 17.80 8.50 -24.20
N LYS A 63 18.43 7.52 -23.55
CA LYS A 63 19.18 7.71 -22.29
C LYS A 63 20.67 8.03 -22.48
N LEU A 64 21.19 7.96 -23.71
CA LEU A 64 22.64 8.13 -24.00
C LEU A 64 23.04 9.51 -24.56
N ALA A 65 22.09 10.40 -24.90
CA ALA A 65 22.43 11.72 -25.47
C ALA A 65 22.32 12.91 -24.50
N PHE A 66 21.87 12.71 -23.25
CA PHE A 66 21.78 13.79 -22.23
C PHE A 66 22.73 13.61 -21.04
N GLY A 67 23.48 12.50 -20.98
CA GLY A 67 24.40 12.20 -19.88
C GLY A 67 25.77 12.91 -19.95
N SER A 68 26.07 13.65 -21.02
CA SER A 68 27.41 14.21 -21.25
C SER A 68 27.54 15.72 -20.92
N LEU A 69 26.48 16.40 -20.46
CA LEU A 69 26.50 17.86 -20.26
C LEU A 69 26.34 18.30 -18.80
N VAL A 70 26.50 17.39 -17.82
CA VAL A 70 26.33 17.70 -16.37
C VAL A 70 27.53 17.24 -15.54
N VAL A 71 28.74 17.33 -16.08
CA VAL A 71 29.97 17.22 -15.27
C VAL A 71 30.96 18.29 -15.73
N ARG A 72 30.87 19.47 -15.11
CA ARG A 72 31.99 20.40 -14.78
C ARG A 72 31.46 21.79 -14.42
N CYS A 73 31.11 21.97 -13.16
CA CYS A 73 31.45 23.16 -12.37
C CYS A 73 31.03 22.90 -10.93
N GLY A 74 31.97 22.39 -10.14
CA GLY A 74 31.88 22.48 -8.69
C GLY A 74 32.28 23.89 -8.28
N LYS A 75 31.41 24.53 -7.50
CA LYS A 75 31.75 25.51 -6.45
C LYS A 75 30.48 25.79 -5.65
N SER A 76 30.57 25.49 -4.37
CA SER A 76 29.63 25.81 -3.29
C SER A 76 29.40 27.32 -3.20
N PHE A 77 28.15 27.73 -2.99
CA PHE A 77 27.79 29.06 -2.52
C PHE A 77 26.61 28.95 -1.56
N ASP A 78 26.91 29.12 -0.27
CA ASP A 78 25.95 29.44 0.78
C ASP A 78 25.49 30.89 0.59
N ILE A 79 24.21 31.18 0.87
CA ILE A 79 23.71 32.56 0.98
C ILE A 79 22.87 32.64 2.25
N GLU A 80 23.44 33.32 3.24
CA GLU A 80 22.77 33.88 4.43
C GLU A 80 21.74 34.95 3.99
N GLU A 81 20.61 34.97 4.69
CA GLU A 81 19.65 36.07 4.66
C GLU A 81 20.22 37.27 5.41
N ASP A 82 20.33 38.43 4.75
CA ASP A 82 20.35 39.72 5.45
C ASP A 82 19.48 40.73 4.71
N TYR A 83 18.50 41.23 5.45
CA TYR A 83 17.67 42.38 5.13
C TYR A 83 18.44 43.65 5.45
N GLU A 84 18.56 44.61 4.51
CA GLU A 84 18.57 46.02 4.88
C GLU A 84 18.15 46.96 3.74
N ASN A 85 17.34 47.94 4.11
CA ASN A 85 16.75 48.98 3.26
C ASN A 85 17.80 50.01 2.83
N ASN A 86 17.69 50.53 1.60
CA ASN A 86 17.84 51.97 1.39
C ASN A 86 17.18 52.46 0.09
N THR A 87 16.34 53.47 0.26
CA THR A 87 15.62 54.27 -0.73
C THR A 87 16.55 55.18 -1.53
N THR A 88 16.29 55.35 -2.84
CA THR A 88 16.20 56.69 -3.46
C THR A 88 15.37 56.66 -4.74
N THR A 89 14.47 57.62 -4.80
CA THR A 89 13.46 57.92 -5.81
C THR A 89 14.04 58.41 -7.15
N THR A 90 13.51 57.90 -8.27
CA THR A 90 13.11 58.74 -9.41
C THR A 90 11.91 58.12 -10.13
N SER A 91 10.79 58.82 -9.99
CA SER A 91 9.50 58.57 -10.63
C SER A 91 9.59 58.47 -12.16
N GLY A 92 8.98 57.43 -12.73
CA GLY A 92 8.77 57.34 -14.17
C GLY A 92 7.96 56.12 -14.59
N SER A 93 6.65 56.11 -14.28
CA SER A 93 5.53 55.43 -14.99
C SER A 93 5.70 54.07 -15.69
N GLY A 94 6.69 53.25 -15.33
CA GLY A 94 7.00 51.96 -15.96
C GLY A 94 7.05 50.76 -15.00
N GLU A 95 7.01 50.99 -13.69
CA GLU A 95 7.22 49.93 -12.68
C GLU A 95 5.96 49.06 -12.40
N SER A 96 4.75 49.56 -12.69
CA SER A 96 3.52 48.80 -12.37
C SER A 96 3.26 47.61 -13.31
N HIS A 97 3.84 47.61 -14.51
CA HIS A 97 3.72 46.52 -15.47
C HIS A 97 4.77 45.41 -15.27
N TYR A 98 5.91 45.69 -14.64
CA TYR A 98 6.99 44.72 -14.48
C TYR A 98 6.78 43.77 -13.27
N HIS A 99 6.22 44.24 -12.16
CA HIS A 99 5.98 43.37 -10.99
C HIS A 99 4.82 42.37 -11.14
N ARG A 100 3.83 42.64 -12.00
CA ARG A 100 2.72 41.69 -12.24
C ARG A 100 3.18 40.39 -12.89
N ASN A 101 4.14 40.48 -13.81
CA ASN A 101 4.57 39.33 -14.60
C ASN A 101 5.47 38.36 -13.82
N GLU A 102 6.21 38.81 -12.79
CA GLU A 102 7.10 37.93 -12.01
C GLU A 102 6.33 36.87 -11.21
N SER A 103 5.16 37.24 -10.65
CA SER A 103 4.25 36.32 -9.98
C SER A 103 3.67 35.27 -10.92
N PHE A 104 3.40 35.67 -12.17
CA PHE A 104 2.93 34.79 -13.24
C PHE A 104 4.00 33.77 -13.65
N TYR A 105 5.27 34.17 -13.76
CA TYR A 105 6.36 33.25 -14.09
C TYR A 105 6.66 32.23 -12.97
N LYS A 106 6.57 32.63 -11.70
CA LYS A 106 6.68 31.69 -10.55
C LYS A 106 5.52 30.70 -10.50
N ALA A 107 4.33 31.08 -10.94
CA ALA A 107 3.17 30.18 -11.02
C ALA A 107 3.42 29.02 -12.00
N PHE A 108 4.17 29.25 -13.09
CA PHE A 108 4.53 28.21 -14.06
C PHE A 108 5.48 27.13 -13.51
N GLU A 109 6.21 27.40 -12.43
CA GLU A 109 7.07 26.39 -11.77
C GLU A 109 6.25 25.33 -11.00
N ARG A 110 4.98 25.62 -10.69
CA ARG A 110 4.07 24.75 -9.93
C ARG A 110 2.95 24.14 -10.77
N ILE A 111 3.09 24.07 -12.09
CA ILE A 111 2.05 23.53 -12.98
C ILE A 111 2.14 22.00 -13.08
N ASN A 112 1.01 21.32 -12.95
CA ASN A 112 0.89 19.88 -13.16
C ASN A 112 1.14 19.49 -14.64
N ARG A 113 1.66 18.28 -14.89
CA ARG A 113 1.88 17.76 -16.26
C ARG A 113 0.62 17.81 -17.15
N GLN A 114 -0.55 17.49 -16.62
CA GLN A 114 -1.82 17.57 -17.37
C GLN A 114 -2.21 19.01 -17.69
N SER A 115 -1.96 19.96 -16.79
CA SER A 115 -2.18 21.38 -17.04
C SER A 115 -1.25 21.94 -18.13
N ILE A 116 -0.02 21.44 -18.22
CA ILE A 116 0.87 21.75 -19.36
C ILE A 116 0.26 21.21 -20.66
N MET A 117 -0.33 20.00 -20.63
CA MET A 117 -1.01 19.43 -21.79
C MET A 117 -2.22 20.27 -22.22
N VAL A 118 -3.02 20.79 -21.27
CA VAL A 118 -4.13 21.71 -21.56
C VAL A 118 -3.65 22.95 -22.32
N VAL A 119 -2.50 23.52 -21.94
CA VAL A 119 -1.90 24.66 -22.64
C VAL A 119 -1.52 24.30 -24.08
N LEU A 120 -0.87 23.15 -24.27
CA LEU A 120 -0.46 22.70 -25.60
C LEU A 120 -1.67 22.46 -26.51
N LEU A 121 -2.74 21.86 -25.96
CA LEU A 121 -3.99 21.64 -26.68
C LEU A 121 -4.71 22.97 -27.00
N ALA A 122 -4.66 23.95 -26.09
CA ALA A 122 -5.19 25.28 -26.36
C ALA A 122 -4.43 25.98 -27.50
N GLN A 123 -3.10 25.85 -27.55
CA GLN A 123 -2.29 26.38 -28.66
C GLN A 123 -2.58 25.68 -29.98
N GLU A 124 -2.79 24.36 -29.96
CA GLU A 124 -3.23 23.59 -31.13
C GLU A 124 -4.57 24.11 -31.66
N GLU A 125 -5.54 24.39 -30.79
CA GLU A 125 -6.85 24.92 -31.17
C GLU A 125 -6.75 26.36 -31.72
N ALA A 126 -5.90 27.21 -31.14
CA ALA A 126 -5.63 28.54 -31.68
C ALA A 126 -5.11 28.44 -33.12
N ARG A 127 -4.17 27.51 -33.37
CA ARG A 127 -3.64 27.26 -34.72
C ARG A 127 -4.66 26.67 -35.67
N ARG A 128 -5.48 25.72 -35.21
CA ARG A 128 -6.56 25.13 -36.02
C ARG A 128 -7.53 26.20 -36.53
N LEU A 129 -7.81 27.21 -35.69
CA LEU A 129 -8.71 28.31 -36.00
C LEU A 129 -8.03 29.49 -36.70
N GLY A 130 -6.70 29.49 -36.86
CA GLY A 130 -5.95 30.60 -37.45
C GLY A 130 -5.87 31.84 -36.55
N HIS A 131 -5.98 31.66 -35.23
CA HIS A 131 -5.92 32.72 -34.23
C HIS A 131 -4.48 32.97 -33.78
N ASN A 132 -4.08 34.24 -33.69
CA ASN A 132 -2.72 34.66 -33.31
C ASN A 132 -2.52 34.78 -31.79
N PHE A 133 -3.54 34.48 -30.99
CA PHE A 133 -3.51 34.56 -29.52
C PHE A 133 -4.29 33.39 -28.91
N VAL A 134 -3.87 32.95 -27.71
CA VAL A 134 -4.61 31.96 -26.90
C VAL A 134 -5.54 32.71 -25.94
N GLY A 135 -6.83 32.68 -26.25
CA GLY A 135 -7.92 33.22 -25.47
C GLY A 135 -8.49 32.23 -24.44
N THR A 136 -9.51 32.71 -23.71
CA THR A 136 -10.28 31.91 -22.74
C THR A 136 -10.97 30.71 -23.39
N GLU A 137 -11.37 30.86 -24.65
CA GLU A 137 -12.06 29.87 -25.45
C GLU A 137 -11.13 28.75 -25.90
N GLN A 138 -9.88 29.03 -26.25
CA GLN A 138 -8.92 27.97 -26.53
C GLN A 138 -8.48 27.25 -25.25
N LEU A 139 -8.42 27.93 -24.11
CA LEU A 139 -8.24 27.27 -22.81
C LEU A 139 -9.39 26.30 -22.50
N LEU A 140 -10.64 26.72 -22.73
CA LEU A 140 -11.80 25.83 -22.61
C LEU A 140 -11.71 24.64 -23.56
N LEU A 141 -11.41 24.87 -24.85
CA LEU A 141 -11.26 23.79 -25.81
C LEU A 141 -10.10 22.85 -25.44
N GLY A 142 -9.02 23.37 -24.87
CA GLY A 142 -7.90 22.57 -24.35
C GLY A 142 -8.30 21.69 -23.17
N LEU A 143 -9.11 22.20 -22.24
CA LEU A 143 -9.65 21.43 -21.11
C LEU A 143 -10.56 20.31 -21.60
N ILE A 144 -11.43 20.57 -22.58
CA ILE A 144 -12.31 19.54 -23.17
C ILE A 144 -11.49 18.53 -23.97
N SER A 145 -10.52 18.99 -24.76
CA SER A 145 -9.68 18.15 -25.63
C SER A 145 -8.75 17.23 -24.87
N LEU A 146 -8.42 17.55 -23.61
CA LEU A 146 -7.66 16.66 -22.75
C LEU A 146 -8.38 15.30 -22.58
N GLY A 147 -9.71 15.28 -22.68
CA GLY A 147 -10.57 14.09 -22.65
C GLY A 147 -10.55 13.30 -21.34
N THR A 148 -9.68 13.70 -20.41
CA THR A 148 -9.42 13.09 -19.11
C THR A 148 -9.33 14.19 -18.07
N GLY A 149 -9.57 13.85 -16.80
CA GLY A 149 -9.58 14.79 -15.70
C GLY A 149 -10.95 15.43 -15.45
N ILE A 150 -11.09 16.02 -14.26
CA ILE A 150 -12.36 16.52 -13.72
C ILE A 150 -13.07 17.50 -14.67
N PRO A 151 -12.39 18.49 -15.32
CA PRO A 151 -13.07 19.40 -16.25
C PRO A 151 -13.74 18.70 -17.43
N ALA A 152 -13.08 17.70 -18.03
CA ALA A 152 -13.60 16.98 -19.18
C ALA A 152 -14.82 16.13 -18.79
N GLU A 153 -14.78 15.49 -17.61
CA GLU A 153 -15.89 14.69 -17.09
C GLU A 153 -17.09 15.55 -16.73
N VAL A 154 -16.88 16.68 -16.04
CA VAL A 154 -17.96 17.61 -15.68
C VAL A 154 -18.60 18.20 -16.93
N LEU A 155 -17.82 18.71 -17.89
CA LEU A 155 -18.38 19.29 -19.12
C LEU A 155 -19.19 18.25 -19.91
N LYS A 156 -18.71 17.00 -19.97
CA LYS A 156 -19.45 15.89 -20.59
C LYS A 156 -20.75 15.58 -19.84
N SER A 157 -20.76 15.62 -18.50
CA SER A 157 -21.96 15.38 -17.69
C SER A 157 -23.04 16.45 -17.87
N VAL A 158 -22.63 17.69 -18.16
CA VAL A 158 -23.53 18.82 -18.46
C VAL A 158 -23.92 18.85 -19.95
N GLY A 159 -23.47 17.88 -20.75
CA GLY A 159 -23.81 17.75 -22.16
C GLY A 159 -22.95 18.59 -23.12
N ILE A 160 -21.92 19.27 -22.61
CA ILE A 160 -21.00 20.07 -23.42
C ILE A 160 -19.91 19.16 -24.00
N ASN A 161 -19.93 18.95 -25.31
CA ASN A 161 -18.92 18.17 -26.01
C ASN A 161 -17.98 19.04 -26.86
N LEU A 162 -16.84 18.48 -27.25
CA LEU A 162 -15.81 19.20 -28.00
C LEU A 162 -16.29 19.71 -29.37
N LYS A 163 -17.17 18.96 -30.04
CA LYS A 163 -17.64 19.31 -31.38
C LYS A 163 -18.51 20.56 -31.32
N ASP A 164 -19.46 20.59 -30.38
CA ASP A 164 -20.39 21.69 -30.20
C ASP A 164 -19.66 22.94 -29.67
N ALA A 165 -18.71 22.76 -28.73
CA ALA A 165 -17.84 23.83 -28.26
C ALA A 165 -17.03 24.47 -29.40
N ARG A 166 -16.46 23.67 -30.31
CA ARG A 166 -15.73 24.20 -31.47
C ARG A 166 -16.64 24.99 -32.42
N LEU A 167 -17.84 24.50 -32.69
CA LEU A 167 -18.81 25.19 -33.56
C LEU A 167 -19.24 26.53 -32.96
N GLU A 168 -19.49 26.58 -31.65
CA GLU A 168 -19.90 27.81 -30.97
C GLU A 168 -18.75 28.84 -30.90
N VAL A 169 -17.50 28.38 -30.74
CA VAL A 169 -16.31 29.25 -30.84
C VAL A 169 -16.15 29.80 -32.26
N GLU A 170 -16.28 28.96 -33.29
CA GLU A 170 -16.21 29.38 -34.69
C GLU A 170 -17.34 30.37 -35.04
N LYS A 171 -18.52 30.22 -34.46
CA LYS A 171 -19.65 31.15 -34.62
C LYS A 171 -19.40 32.49 -33.92
N SER A 172 -18.76 32.48 -32.76
CA SER A 172 -18.52 33.67 -31.94
C SER A 172 -17.37 34.54 -32.44
N ILE A 173 -16.27 33.94 -32.90
CA ILE A 173 -15.04 34.66 -33.31
C ILE A 173 -14.77 34.55 -34.82
N GLY A 174 -15.28 33.52 -35.49
CA GLY A 174 -14.91 33.19 -36.86
C GLY A 174 -13.61 32.37 -36.96
N LYS A 175 -13.13 32.15 -38.19
CA LYS A 175 -11.78 31.63 -38.45
C LYS A 175 -10.85 32.82 -38.72
N GLY A 176 -9.71 32.84 -38.08
CA GLY A 176 -8.69 33.86 -38.29
C GLY A 176 -7.92 33.67 -39.59
N ASN A 177 -7.32 34.76 -40.08
CA ASN A 177 -6.46 34.78 -41.27
C ASN A 177 -4.97 34.60 -40.92
N GLY A 178 -4.65 34.24 -39.67
CA GLY A 178 -3.30 34.15 -39.17
C GLY A 178 -2.65 32.79 -39.43
N VAL A 179 -1.38 32.79 -39.86
CA VAL A 179 -0.52 31.61 -39.75
C VAL A 179 0.00 31.60 -38.31
N ALA A 180 -0.70 30.91 -37.42
CA ALA A 180 -0.28 30.85 -36.01
C ALA A 180 1.12 30.24 -35.90
N ALA A 181 2.09 31.05 -35.43
CA ALA A 181 3.46 30.64 -35.20
C ALA A 181 3.59 29.78 -33.92
N LEU A 182 4.66 28.98 -33.84
CA LEU A 182 5.07 28.29 -32.60
C LEU A 182 5.24 29.31 -31.47
N GLY A 183 4.61 29.06 -30.32
CA GLY A 183 4.65 29.97 -29.16
C GLY A 183 3.62 31.10 -29.22
N THR A 184 2.38 30.79 -29.61
CA THR A 184 1.28 31.77 -29.64
C THR A 184 1.00 32.33 -28.23
N PRO A 185 1.07 33.66 -28.02
CA PRO A 185 0.94 34.26 -26.69
C PRO A 185 -0.49 34.24 -26.17
N PHE A 186 -0.65 34.29 -24.84
CA PHE A 186 -1.97 34.38 -24.20
C PHE A 186 -2.55 35.79 -24.27
N THR A 187 -3.88 35.88 -24.38
CA THR A 187 -4.62 37.14 -24.21
C THR A 187 -4.57 37.60 -22.74
N PRO A 188 -4.76 38.91 -22.45
CA PRO A 188 -4.83 39.41 -21.07
C PRO A 188 -5.91 38.72 -20.22
N LEU A 189 -7.07 38.37 -20.83
CA LEU A 189 -8.13 37.63 -20.14
C LEU A 189 -7.69 36.19 -19.82
N ALA A 190 -7.02 35.51 -20.75
CA ALA A 190 -6.47 34.18 -20.50
C ALA A 190 -5.40 34.19 -19.39
N ILE A 191 -4.59 35.25 -19.28
CA ILE A 191 -3.65 35.44 -18.17
C ILE A 191 -4.39 35.54 -16.83
N ARG A 192 -5.50 36.28 -16.76
CA ARG A 192 -6.33 36.36 -15.55
C ARG A 192 -6.97 35.03 -15.14
N VAL A 193 -7.27 34.14 -16.10
CA VAL A 193 -7.71 32.77 -15.78
C VAL A 193 -6.65 32.04 -14.96
N TRP A 194 -5.37 32.17 -15.30
CA TRP A 194 -4.27 31.55 -14.54
C TRP A 194 -4.10 32.16 -13.15
N GLU A 195 -4.23 33.48 -13.02
CA GLU A 195 -4.21 34.15 -11.71
C GLU A 195 -5.34 33.63 -10.80
N ASN A 196 -6.53 33.44 -11.37
CA ASN A 196 -7.65 32.85 -10.63
C ASN A 196 -7.42 31.37 -10.32
N ALA A 197 -6.84 30.60 -11.26
CA ALA A 197 -6.50 29.20 -11.04
C ALA A 197 -5.50 29.02 -9.89
N LEU A 198 -4.51 29.91 -9.78
CA LEU A 198 -3.57 29.91 -8.65
C LEU A 198 -4.28 30.17 -7.31
N LYS A 199 -5.25 31.09 -7.28
CA LYS A 199 -6.08 31.36 -6.09
C LYS A 199 -6.95 30.15 -5.72
N GLU A 200 -7.57 29.50 -6.70
CA GLU A 200 -8.38 28.30 -6.48
C GLU A 200 -7.52 27.13 -5.97
N ALA A 201 -6.33 26.91 -6.53
CA ALA A 201 -5.37 25.92 -6.05
C ALA A 201 -4.97 26.18 -4.59
N ALA A 202 -4.68 27.44 -4.24
CA ALA A 202 -4.35 27.83 -2.87
C ALA A 202 -5.54 27.64 -1.90
N GLN A 203 -6.76 27.98 -2.32
CA GLN A 203 -7.98 27.76 -1.52
C GLN A 203 -8.25 26.27 -1.27
N LEU A 204 -7.94 25.42 -2.26
CA LEU A 204 -8.04 23.97 -2.15
C LEU A 204 -6.82 23.33 -1.46
N ARG A 205 -5.84 24.11 -1.01
CA ARG A 205 -4.57 23.68 -0.40
C ARG A 205 -3.73 22.77 -1.30
N ASP A 206 -3.85 22.93 -2.62
CA ASP A 206 -3.07 22.17 -3.59
C ASP A 206 -1.76 22.90 -3.91
N SER A 207 -0.65 22.17 -3.83
CA SER A 207 0.71 22.70 -4.09
C SER A 207 0.98 22.95 -5.58
N HIS A 208 0.17 22.37 -6.47
CA HIS A 208 0.31 22.46 -7.92
C HIS A 208 -0.99 22.88 -8.60
N ILE A 209 -0.88 23.63 -9.70
CA ILE A 209 -2.02 24.01 -10.54
C ILE A 209 -2.40 22.82 -11.43
N LYS A 210 -3.63 22.33 -11.29
CA LYS A 210 -4.21 21.19 -12.01
C LYS A 210 -5.30 21.65 -12.99
N PRO A 211 -5.78 20.81 -13.94
CA PRO A 211 -6.81 21.20 -14.90
C PRO A 211 -8.08 21.77 -14.27
N GLU A 212 -8.54 21.20 -13.15
CA GLU A 212 -9.69 21.65 -12.38
C GLU A 212 -9.52 23.07 -11.82
N HIS A 213 -8.31 23.45 -11.43
CA HIS A 213 -8.03 24.81 -10.97
C HIS A 213 -8.12 25.81 -12.12
N ILE A 214 -7.63 25.43 -13.31
CA ILE A 214 -7.74 26.26 -14.52
C ILE A 214 -9.21 26.44 -14.89
N PHE A 215 -9.99 25.36 -14.82
CA PHE A 215 -11.41 25.40 -15.13
C PHE A 215 -12.21 26.25 -14.13
N LEU A 216 -11.96 26.08 -12.83
CA LEU A 216 -12.54 26.96 -11.79
C LEU A 216 -12.11 28.41 -11.97
N GLY A 217 -10.85 28.65 -12.38
CA GLY A 217 -10.34 29.98 -12.69
C GLY A 217 -11.05 30.65 -13.87
N LEU A 218 -11.40 29.86 -14.89
CA LEU A 218 -12.18 30.30 -16.06
C LEU A 218 -13.61 30.68 -15.65
N ILE A 219 -14.29 29.82 -14.89
CA ILE A 219 -15.66 30.06 -14.41
C ILE A 219 -15.70 31.28 -13.49
N ARG A 220 -14.70 31.43 -12.61
CA ARG A 220 -14.59 32.57 -11.68
C ARG A 220 -14.33 33.89 -12.38
N LEU A 221 -13.73 33.88 -13.57
CA LEU A 221 -13.49 35.11 -14.32
C LEU A 221 -14.82 35.77 -14.71
N GLY A 222 -15.85 34.98 -15.06
CA GLY A 222 -17.20 35.45 -15.37
C GLY A 222 -17.32 36.28 -16.66
N GLU A 223 -16.22 36.50 -17.37
CA GLU A 223 -16.14 37.23 -18.63
C GLU A 223 -15.20 36.54 -19.61
N GLY A 224 -15.41 36.74 -20.91
CA GLY A 224 -14.58 36.18 -21.99
C GLY A 224 -15.32 35.15 -22.85
N VAL A 225 -14.79 34.88 -24.04
CA VAL A 225 -15.48 34.03 -25.02
C VAL A 225 -15.63 32.58 -24.53
N GLY A 226 -14.68 32.07 -23.75
CA GLY A 226 -14.79 30.74 -23.15
C GLY A 226 -15.97 30.63 -22.16
N VAL A 227 -16.28 31.73 -21.45
CA VAL A 227 -17.44 31.79 -20.55
C VAL A 227 -18.73 31.81 -21.38
N SER A 228 -18.81 32.70 -22.38
CA SER A 228 -19.99 32.79 -23.25
C SER A 228 -20.30 31.51 -24.02
N VAL A 229 -19.27 30.74 -24.41
CA VAL A 229 -19.46 29.43 -25.07
C VAL A 229 -20.11 28.41 -24.12
N ILE A 230 -19.75 28.40 -22.83
CA ILE A 230 -20.41 27.52 -21.85
C ILE A 230 -21.87 27.93 -21.66
N GLU A 231 -22.15 29.23 -21.56
CA GLU A 231 -23.52 29.75 -21.42
C GLU A 231 -24.40 29.42 -22.64
N ASN A 232 -23.88 29.66 -23.85
CA ASN A 232 -24.61 29.41 -25.10
C ASN A 232 -24.91 27.92 -25.32
N LEU A 233 -24.09 27.03 -24.76
CA LEU A 233 -24.30 25.59 -24.78
C LEU A 233 -25.16 25.08 -23.61
N GLY A 234 -25.73 26.00 -22.82
CA GLY A 234 -26.67 25.68 -21.74
C GLY A 234 -26.02 25.29 -20.41
N GLY A 235 -24.72 25.55 -20.22
CA GLY A 235 -24.03 25.25 -18.97
C GLY A 235 -24.31 26.26 -17.87
N ASP A 236 -24.82 25.81 -16.72
CA ASP A 236 -24.97 26.65 -15.52
C ASP A 236 -23.67 26.67 -14.70
N PHE A 237 -23.09 27.86 -14.49
CA PHE A 237 -21.83 28.00 -13.74
C PHE A 237 -21.94 27.57 -12.28
N GLY A 238 -23.10 27.77 -11.65
CA GLY A 238 -23.35 27.36 -10.27
C GLY A 238 -23.31 25.84 -10.11
N GLU A 239 -23.98 25.13 -11.00
CA GLU A 239 -23.97 23.68 -11.11
C GLU A 239 -22.58 23.13 -11.47
N ILE A 240 -21.95 23.66 -12.52
CA ILE A 240 -20.61 23.23 -12.95
C ILE A 240 -19.61 23.37 -11.79
N ARG A 241 -19.59 24.52 -11.10
CA ARG A 241 -18.69 24.72 -9.94
C ARG A 241 -18.96 23.71 -8.83
N ARG A 242 -20.24 23.43 -8.53
CA ARG A 242 -20.64 22.44 -7.52
C ARG A 242 -20.19 21.03 -7.89
N LEU A 243 -20.33 20.63 -9.16
CA LEU A 243 -19.90 19.34 -9.67
C LEU A 243 -18.37 19.18 -9.61
N VAL A 244 -17.63 20.21 -10.03
CA VAL A 244 -16.15 20.21 -9.95
C VAL A 244 -15.69 20.08 -8.49
N ILE A 245 -16.24 20.88 -7.57
CA ILE A 245 -15.89 20.79 -6.14
C ILE A 245 -16.28 19.42 -5.55
N GLY A 246 -17.45 18.90 -5.94
CA GLY A 246 -17.91 17.58 -5.52
C GLY A 246 -16.98 16.46 -5.97
N MET A 247 -16.49 16.51 -7.21
CA MET A 247 -15.51 15.54 -7.72
C MET A 247 -14.13 15.70 -7.07
N ILE A 248 -13.66 16.93 -6.87
CA ILE A 248 -12.41 17.19 -6.12
C ILE A 248 -12.48 16.60 -4.71
N ASN A 249 -13.63 16.73 -4.04
CA ASN A 249 -13.82 16.16 -2.70
C ASN A 249 -13.96 14.62 -2.71
N LYS A 250 -14.48 14.03 -3.78
CA LYS A 250 -14.51 12.56 -3.95
C LYS A 250 -13.12 11.98 -4.23
N ASP A 251 -12.30 12.68 -5.02
CA ASP A 251 -10.91 12.32 -5.27
C ASP A 251 -10.02 12.60 -4.05
N LYS A 252 -10.40 13.59 -3.23
CA LYS A 252 -9.97 13.72 -1.83
C LYS A 252 -10.75 12.76 -0.92
N LYS A 253 -10.88 11.49 -1.30
CA LYS A 253 -10.78 10.45 -0.27
C LYS A 253 -9.49 10.75 0.50
N PRO A 254 -9.49 10.75 1.84
CA PRO A 254 -8.23 10.86 2.56
C PRO A 254 -7.30 9.84 1.93
N ALA A 255 -6.07 10.24 1.60
CA ALA A 255 -5.03 9.30 1.23
C ALA A 255 -5.11 8.13 2.21
N PRO A 256 -4.90 6.86 1.78
CA PRO A 256 -4.90 5.74 2.71
C PRO A 256 -4.05 6.17 3.91
N VAL A 257 -4.75 6.22 5.04
CA VAL A 257 -4.23 6.52 6.35
C VAL A 257 -3.02 5.61 6.47
N VAL A 258 -1.84 6.09 6.88
CA VAL A 258 -0.63 5.24 6.96
C VAL A 258 -0.97 3.99 7.78
N LEU A 259 -1.82 4.17 8.78
CA LEU A 259 -2.38 3.14 9.62
C LEU A 259 -3.22 2.04 8.89
N GLU A 260 -3.85 2.32 7.74
CA GLU A 260 -4.52 1.30 6.90
C GLU A 260 -3.54 0.51 6.03
N GLU A 261 -2.42 1.11 5.62
CA GLU A 261 -1.39 0.43 4.82
C GLU A 261 -0.55 -0.52 5.69
N TYR A 262 -0.25 -0.12 6.93
CA TYR A 262 0.63 -0.86 7.85
C TYR A 262 -0.09 -1.52 9.03
N GLY A 263 -1.41 -1.35 9.13
CA GLY A 263 -2.21 -1.84 10.25
C GLY A 263 -3.41 -2.67 9.81
N THR A 264 -3.74 -3.67 10.63
CA THR A 264 -4.95 -4.48 10.47
C THR A 264 -6.00 -4.04 11.48
N ASP A 265 -7.17 -3.62 11.01
CA ASP A 265 -8.28 -3.21 11.88
C ASP A 265 -8.97 -4.45 12.49
N LEU A 266 -8.62 -4.75 13.74
CA LEU A 266 -9.21 -5.86 14.49
C LEU A 266 -10.68 -5.60 14.80
N THR A 267 -11.09 -4.34 14.96
CA THR A 267 -12.50 -4.00 15.25
C THR A 267 -13.37 -4.22 14.01
N ALA A 268 -12.85 -3.94 12.82
CA ALA A 268 -13.50 -4.28 11.55
C ALA A 268 -13.61 -5.81 11.37
N LEU A 269 -12.56 -6.56 11.69
CA LEU A 269 -12.60 -8.03 11.67
C LEU A 269 -13.62 -8.60 12.67
N ALA A 270 -13.72 -8.00 13.86
CA ALA A 270 -14.70 -8.37 14.87
C ALA A 270 -16.13 -8.17 14.37
N ASN A 271 -16.43 -7.01 13.78
CA ASN A 271 -17.73 -6.70 13.18
C ASN A 271 -18.11 -7.65 12.03
N GLN A 272 -17.10 -8.20 11.33
CA GLN A 272 -17.29 -9.19 10.26
C GLN A 272 -17.40 -10.64 10.79
N GLY A 273 -17.26 -10.87 12.10
CA GLY A 273 -17.24 -12.22 12.69
C GLY A 273 -16.00 -13.04 12.30
N LYS A 274 -14.92 -12.39 11.86
CA LYS A 274 -13.69 -13.04 11.40
C LYS A 274 -12.67 -13.32 12.49
N LEU A 275 -12.80 -12.74 13.67
CA LEU A 275 -11.96 -13.06 14.82
C LEU A 275 -12.40 -14.33 15.52
N ASP A 276 -11.45 -15.05 16.13
CA ASP A 276 -11.73 -16.24 16.94
C ASP A 276 -12.44 -15.88 18.25
N PRO A 277 -13.35 -16.74 18.76
CA PRO A 277 -13.99 -16.51 20.04
C PRO A 277 -12.95 -16.58 21.17
N VAL A 278 -13.03 -15.65 22.13
CA VAL A 278 -12.10 -15.62 23.26
C VAL A 278 -12.69 -16.33 24.48
N ILE A 279 -12.05 -17.42 24.89
CA ILE A 279 -12.48 -18.27 26.02
C ILE A 279 -11.66 -17.96 27.28
N GLY A 280 -12.32 -17.94 28.46
CA GLY A 280 -11.66 -17.88 29.78
C GLY A 280 -10.91 -16.60 30.18
N ARG A 281 -10.75 -15.61 29.30
CA ARG A 281 -9.91 -14.41 29.55
C ARG A 281 -10.70 -13.13 29.90
N GLN A 282 -11.95 -13.25 30.34
CA GLN A 282 -12.88 -12.13 30.55
C GLN A 282 -12.39 -11.12 31.61
N GLU A 283 -11.78 -11.60 32.70
CA GLU A 283 -11.24 -10.73 33.74
C GLU A 283 -10.05 -9.90 33.23
N LEU A 284 -9.16 -10.51 32.45
CA LEU A 284 -8.00 -9.85 31.86
C LEU A 284 -8.42 -8.81 30.83
N ILE A 285 -9.37 -9.13 29.95
CA ILE A 285 -9.95 -8.16 29.01
C ILE A 285 -10.60 -7.00 29.78
N GLY A 286 -11.35 -7.29 30.85
CA GLY A 286 -11.92 -6.27 31.73
C GLY A 286 -10.85 -5.38 32.37
N ARG A 287 -9.71 -5.94 32.77
CA ARG A 287 -8.57 -5.18 33.30
C ARG A 287 -7.93 -4.27 32.24
N VAL A 288 -7.79 -4.74 31.00
CA VAL A 288 -7.32 -3.94 29.86
C VAL A 288 -8.24 -2.76 29.61
N ILE A 289 -9.56 -2.99 29.53
CA ILE A 289 -10.58 -1.92 29.35
C ILE A 289 -10.50 -0.90 30.48
N ARG A 290 -10.46 -1.36 31.74
CA ARG A 290 -10.34 -0.46 32.91
C ARG A 290 -9.06 0.36 32.88
N THR A 291 -7.97 -0.18 32.35
CA THR A 291 -6.67 0.50 32.25
C THR A 291 -6.73 1.57 31.17
N LEU A 292 -7.21 1.24 29.96
CA LEU A 292 -7.36 2.18 28.84
C LEU A 292 -8.30 3.36 29.16
N ALA A 293 -9.26 3.17 30.07
CA ALA A 293 -10.18 4.21 30.51
C ALA A 293 -9.58 5.18 31.56
N ARG A 294 -8.38 4.93 32.09
CA ARG A 294 -7.74 5.82 33.08
C ARG A 294 -7.17 7.08 32.42
N ARG A 295 -7.00 8.15 33.21
CA ARG A 295 -6.28 9.37 32.80
C ARG A 295 -4.76 9.25 32.91
N SER A 296 -4.27 8.43 33.84
CA SER A 296 -2.86 8.12 34.06
C SER A 296 -2.68 6.61 34.17
N LYS A 297 -1.49 6.09 33.86
CA LYS A 297 -1.27 4.64 33.70
C LYS A 297 -2.30 3.99 32.76
N ASN A 298 -2.52 4.64 31.62
CA ASN A 298 -3.57 4.32 30.66
C ASN A 298 -3.10 3.39 29.54
N ILE A 299 -1.84 2.95 29.59
CA ILE A 299 -1.23 2.05 28.61
C ILE A 299 -1.09 0.67 29.25
N PRO A 300 -1.95 -0.30 28.92
CA PRO A 300 -1.79 -1.68 29.34
C PRO A 300 -0.65 -2.36 28.56
N VAL A 301 0.27 -2.99 29.29
CA VAL A 301 1.27 -3.89 28.70
C VAL A 301 1.01 -5.30 29.22
N LEU A 302 0.64 -6.20 28.31
CA LEU A 302 0.43 -7.62 28.55
C LEU A 302 1.79 -8.31 28.67
N ILE A 303 2.08 -8.89 29.84
CA ILE A 303 3.34 -9.56 30.14
C ILE A 303 3.08 -11.04 30.32
N GLY A 304 3.73 -11.87 29.51
CA GLY A 304 3.67 -13.32 29.61
C GLY A 304 4.55 -13.97 28.56
N GLU A 305 4.78 -15.27 28.65
CA GLU A 305 5.60 -15.99 27.69
C GLU A 305 4.94 -16.07 26.30
N TYR A 306 5.71 -16.43 25.28
CA TYR A 306 5.18 -16.61 23.93
C TYR A 306 4.19 -17.79 23.90
N GLY A 307 3.13 -17.67 23.11
CA GLY A 307 2.10 -18.71 23.01
C GLY A 307 0.94 -18.63 24.01
N VAL A 308 1.03 -17.89 25.12
CA VAL A 308 -0.04 -17.86 26.14
C VAL A 308 -1.38 -17.20 25.74
N GLY A 309 -1.49 -16.72 24.49
CA GLY A 309 -2.70 -16.06 23.99
C GLY A 309 -2.80 -14.56 24.30
N LYS A 310 -1.68 -13.82 24.30
CA LYS A 310 -1.69 -12.35 24.51
C LYS A 310 -2.49 -11.62 23.42
N THR A 311 -2.33 -12.03 22.17
CA THR A 311 -3.05 -11.48 21.00
C THR A 311 -4.56 -11.71 21.14
N ALA A 312 -4.99 -12.89 21.62
CA ALA A 312 -6.39 -13.22 21.84
C ALA A 312 -7.06 -12.27 22.86
N ILE A 313 -6.34 -11.77 23.87
CA ILE A 313 -6.89 -10.78 24.81
C ILE A 313 -7.24 -9.46 24.08
N VAL A 314 -6.43 -9.07 23.11
CA VAL A 314 -6.64 -7.83 22.34
C VAL A 314 -7.72 -7.99 21.29
N GLU A 315 -7.81 -9.16 20.67
CA GLU A 315 -8.94 -9.52 19.81
C GLU A 315 -10.26 -9.54 20.61
N GLY A 316 -10.22 -10.04 21.84
CA GLY A 316 -11.35 -9.97 22.78
C GLY A 316 -11.73 -8.55 23.16
N LEU A 317 -10.75 -7.64 23.29
CA LEU A 317 -11.01 -6.20 23.43
C LEU A 317 -11.74 -5.66 22.20
N ALA A 318 -11.27 -5.99 20.99
CA ALA A 318 -11.88 -5.55 19.74
C ALA A 318 -13.33 -6.07 19.59
N GLN A 319 -13.59 -7.32 19.96
CA GLN A 319 -14.94 -7.90 20.00
C GLN A 319 -15.85 -7.16 20.97
N ARG A 320 -15.39 -6.84 22.18
CA ARG A 320 -16.20 -6.10 23.16
C ARG A 320 -16.50 -4.68 22.70
N ILE A 321 -15.56 -4.02 22.03
CA ILE A 321 -15.79 -2.69 21.45
C ILE A 321 -16.82 -2.77 20.31
N ALA A 322 -16.71 -3.77 19.43
CA ALA A 322 -17.65 -4.01 18.34
C ALA A 322 -19.09 -4.28 18.85
N ASN A 323 -19.22 -5.07 19.93
CA ASN A 323 -20.52 -5.36 20.56
C ASN A 323 -21.07 -4.21 21.41
N GLY A 324 -20.28 -3.17 21.68
CA GLY A 324 -20.67 -2.08 22.59
C GLY A 324 -20.57 -2.42 24.08
N ASP A 325 -19.96 -3.56 24.45
CA ASP A 325 -19.76 -4.05 25.82
C ASP A 325 -18.56 -3.35 26.52
N VAL A 326 -18.47 -2.04 26.36
CA VAL A 326 -17.41 -1.18 26.88
C VAL A 326 -17.99 0.15 27.42
N PRO A 327 -17.28 0.84 28.34
CA PRO A 327 -17.71 2.15 28.83
C PRO A 327 -17.88 3.17 27.68
N GLU A 328 -18.74 4.18 27.87
CA GLU A 328 -19.01 5.22 26.86
C GLU A 328 -17.75 5.88 26.30
N SER A 329 -16.71 6.06 27.13
CA SER A 329 -15.42 6.64 26.72
C SER A 329 -14.63 5.78 25.71
N MET A 330 -15.04 4.54 25.51
CA MET A 330 -14.39 3.56 24.63
C MET A 330 -15.31 3.11 23.47
N GLN A 331 -16.57 3.54 23.47
CA GLN A 331 -17.48 3.24 22.37
C GLN A 331 -17.02 3.95 21.09
N GLY A 332 -17.16 3.26 19.95
CA GLY A 332 -16.77 3.79 18.65
C GLY A 332 -15.26 3.82 18.38
N LYS A 333 -14.42 3.40 19.35
CA LYS A 333 -12.98 3.28 19.14
C LYS A 333 -12.63 2.13 18.20
N LYS A 334 -11.45 2.20 17.59
CA LYS A 334 -10.90 1.17 16.70
C LYS A 334 -9.61 0.62 17.26
N VAL A 335 -9.52 -0.70 17.37
CA VAL A 335 -8.30 -1.43 17.72
C VAL A 335 -7.58 -1.83 16.44
N ILE A 336 -6.36 -1.33 16.25
CA ILE A 336 -5.57 -1.58 15.05
C ILE A 336 -4.25 -2.24 15.41
N LYS A 337 -4.03 -3.46 14.92
CA LYS A 337 -2.76 -4.19 15.04
C LYS A 337 -1.77 -3.64 14.04
N LEU A 338 -0.67 -3.06 14.52
CA LEU A 338 0.35 -2.48 13.66
C LEU A 338 1.48 -3.49 13.40
N ASP A 339 1.81 -3.72 12.13
CA ASP A 339 2.98 -4.50 11.76
C ASP A 339 4.20 -3.59 11.57
N ILE A 340 5.06 -3.55 12.60
CA ILE A 340 6.27 -2.73 12.58
C ILE A 340 7.29 -3.28 11.57
N ARG A 341 7.28 -4.59 11.28
CA ARG A 341 8.20 -5.19 10.30
C ARG A 341 7.91 -4.62 8.91
N LEU A 342 6.62 -4.51 8.55
CA LEU A 342 6.20 -3.88 7.30
C LEU A 342 6.56 -2.39 7.25
N LEU A 343 6.43 -1.68 8.38
CA LEU A 343 6.81 -0.27 8.49
C LEU A 343 8.31 -0.04 8.25
N VAL A 344 9.16 -0.95 8.73
CA VAL A 344 10.63 -0.84 8.71
C VAL A 344 11.27 -1.51 7.47
N ALA A 345 10.51 -2.29 6.70
CA ALA A 345 11.01 -3.05 5.55
C ALA A 345 11.67 -2.21 4.43
N GLN A 346 11.31 -0.93 4.29
CA GLN A 346 11.93 -0.02 3.31
C GLN A 346 12.88 0.95 4.03
N GLU A 347 14.12 1.10 3.54
CA GLU A 347 15.09 2.03 4.15
C GLU A 347 14.81 3.49 3.77
N GLU A 348 14.30 3.73 2.55
CA GLU A 348 14.01 5.08 2.10
C GLU A 348 12.84 5.67 2.92
N ASN A 349 13.12 6.77 3.61
CA ASN A 349 12.14 7.55 4.39
C ASN A 349 11.43 6.80 5.54
N ARG A 350 12.05 5.81 6.20
CA ARG A 350 11.52 5.15 7.42
C ARG A 350 11.06 6.16 8.47
N GLU A 351 11.93 7.09 8.83
CA GLU A 351 11.66 8.11 9.86
C GLU A 351 10.44 8.98 9.52
N LYS A 352 10.30 9.42 8.26
CA LYS A 352 9.15 10.23 7.83
C LYS A 352 7.84 9.45 7.90
N ARG A 353 7.87 8.14 7.62
CA ARG A 353 6.68 7.27 7.72
C ARG A 353 6.26 7.07 9.17
N VAL A 354 7.20 6.77 10.07
CA VAL A 354 6.93 6.67 11.51
C VAL A 354 6.39 7.98 12.06
N LYS A 355 6.98 9.13 11.68
CA LYS A 355 6.49 10.46 12.08
C LYS A 355 5.07 10.73 11.58
N LYS A 356 4.77 10.41 10.32
CA LYS A 356 3.42 10.57 9.76
C LYS A 356 2.42 9.66 10.46
N LEU A 357 2.78 8.42 10.79
CA LEU A 357 1.96 7.50 11.57
C LEU A 357 1.64 8.07 12.97
N ILE A 358 2.64 8.64 13.63
CA ILE A 358 2.48 9.28 14.95
C ILE A 358 1.55 10.50 14.87
N GLU A 359 1.70 11.35 13.84
CA GLU A 359 0.78 12.48 13.61
C GLU A 359 -0.65 11.99 13.35
N GLU A 360 -0.76 10.94 12.53
CA GLU A 360 -1.84 9.96 12.44
C GLU A 360 -2.63 9.73 13.73
N MET A 361 -1.93 9.08 14.66
CA MET A 361 -2.47 8.61 15.92
C MET A 361 -2.82 9.76 16.86
N LYS A 362 -2.08 10.88 16.81
CA LYS A 362 -2.36 12.07 17.62
C LYS A 362 -3.59 12.84 17.17
N GLN A 363 -3.93 12.81 15.89
CA GLN A 363 -5.12 13.52 15.37
C GLN A 363 -6.41 12.73 15.62
N ASN A 364 -6.30 11.42 15.86
CA ASN A 364 -7.42 10.50 15.97
C ASN A 364 -7.45 9.82 17.34
N ASP A 365 -8.14 10.44 18.31
CA ASP A 365 -8.33 9.90 19.66
C ASP A 365 -9.19 8.61 19.70
N GLU A 366 -9.80 8.25 18.58
CA GLU A 366 -10.61 7.04 18.41
C GLU A 366 -9.76 5.78 18.19
N ILE A 367 -8.46 5.92 17.92
CA ILE A 367 -7.57 4.81 17.55
C ILE A 367 -6.81 4.28 18.77
N ILE A 368 -6.92 2.97 18.99
CA ILE A 368 -6.11 2.20 19.94
C ILE A 368 -5.16 1.33 19.13
N VAL A 369 -3.86 1.51 19.30
CA VAL A 369 -2.87 0.72 18.55
C VAL A 369 -2.37 -0.46 19.38
N PHE A 370 -2.34 -1.64 18.76
CA PHE A 370 -1.79 -2.85 19.36
C PHE A 370 -0.42 -3.19 18.76
N LEU A 371 0.56 -3.41 19.63
CA LEU A 371 1.91 -3.85 19.30
C LEU A 371 2.19 -5.21 19.94
N ASP A 372 2.27 -6.25 19.11
CA ASP A 372 2.44 -7.65 19.56
C ASP A 372 3.85 -7.93 20.12
N GLU A 373 4.83 -7.09 19.75
CA GLU A 373 6.22 -7.21 20.19
C GLU A 373 6.76 -5.84 20.62
N VAL A 374 6.70 -5.51 21.91
CA VAL A 374 7.32 -4.27 22.43
C VAL A 374 8.85 -4.31 22.47
N ARG A 375 9.52 -5.35 21.95
CA ARG A 375 10.98 -5.38 21.73
C ARG A 375 11.46 -4.13 20.97
N PHE A 376 10.60 -3.53 20.16
CA PHE A 376 10.84 -2.25 19.48
C PHE A 376 10.98 -1.02 20.39
N ILE A 377 10.75 -1.11 21.70
CA ILE A 377 11.02 -0.01 22.64
C ILE A 377 12.48 -0.08 23.14
N GLY A 378 13.17 -1.19 22.93
CA GLY A 378 14.54 -1.45 23.37
C GLY A 378 15.63 -1.08 22.38
N ASP A 379 16.80 -0.64 22.88
CA ASP A 379 17.94 -0.24 22.04
C ASP A 379 18.69 -1.43 21.39
N ASP A 380 18.46 -2.67 21.80
CA ASP A 380 19.21 -3.82 21.27
C ASP A 380 18.29 -5.01 20.99
N ALA A 381 17.91 -5.22 19.73
CA ALA A 381 17.91 -6.54 19.06
C ALA A 381 17.10 -6.52 17.75
N TYR A 382 17.75 -6.97 16.67
CA TYR A 382 17.29 -7.15 15.28
C TYR A 382 17.40 -5.93 14.34
N GLY A 383 18.66 -5.65 13.99
CA GLY A 383 19.02 -4.97 12.74
C GLY A 383 19.05 -3.44 12.81
N VAL A 384 19.77 -2.86 11.85
CA VAL A 384 19.97 -1.41 11.59
C VAL A 384 18.63 -0.64 11.43
N GLY A 385 17.50 -1.37 11.43
CA GLY A 385 16.11 -1.01 11.25
C GLY A 385 15.35 -0.49 12.49
N ALA A 386 15.47 -1.18 13.63
CA ALA A 386 14.53 -1.08 14.74
C ALA A 386 14.87 0.05 15.74
N LEU A 387 16.16 0.32 15.95
CA LEU A 387 16.68 1.34 16.88
C LEU A 387 16.08 2.74 16.65
N ASP A 388 15.90 3.13 15.39
CA ASP A 388 15.48 4.48 15.04
C ASP A 388 13.95 4.68 15.19
N ALA A 389 13.16 3.63 14.94
CA ALA A 389 11.72 3.68 15.15
C ALA A 389 11.37 3.78 16.65
N ALA A 390 12.13 3.06 17.50
CA ALA A 390 12.05 3.13 18.95
C ALA A 390 12.26 4.57 19.46
N ALA A 391 13.34 5.21 19.00
CA ALA A 391 13.71 6.57 19.38
C ALA A 391 12.65 7.60 18.99
N ILE A 392 11.94 7.40 17.86
CA ILE A 392 10.88 8.30 17.38
C ILE A 392 9.56 8.07 18.16
N LEU A 393 9.27 6.83 18.55
CA LEU A 393 8.03 6.48 19.28
C LEU A 393 8.10 6.83 20.76
N ARG A 394 9.24 6.59 21.44
CA ARG A 394 9.42 6.80 22.90
C ARG A 394 8.90 8.17 23.39
N PRO A 395 9.17 9.31 22.72
CA PRO A 395 8.65 10.61 23.16
C PRO A 395 7.13 10.71 23.14
N ALA A 396 6.45 10.11 22.16
CA ALA A 396 5.00 10.12 22.08
C ALA A 396 4.36 9.22 23.16
N LEU A 397 4.99 8.08 23.46
CA LEU A 397 4.57 7.16 24.53
C LEU A 397 4.78 7.80 25.92
N SER A 398 5.92 8.45 26.12
CA SER A 398 6.28 9.10 27.40
C SER A 398 5.40 10.31 27.73
N ARG A 399 4.77 10.93 26.71
CA ARG A 399 3.81 12.02 26.92
C ARG A 399 2.37 11.53 27.05
N GLY A 400 2.10 10.23 26.81
CA GLY A 400 0.75 9.67 26.83
C GLY A 400 -0.18 10.26 25.77
N GLU A 401 0.37 10.80 24.67
CA GLU A 401 -0.38 11.43 23.58
C GLU A 401 -1.11 10.41 22.69
N ILE A 402 -0.82 9.13 22.88
CA ILE A 402 -1.30 8.03 22.04
C ILE A 402 -1.79 6.90 22.93
N GLN A 403 -2.95 6.34 22.62
CA GLN A 403 -3.44 5.13 23.27
C GLN A 403 -2.86 3.88 22.60
N PHE A 404 -2.20 3.04 23.39
CA PHE A 404 -1.64 1.79 22.88
C PHE A 404 -1.77 0.64 23.88
N VAL A 405 -1.79 -0.58 23.33
CA VAL A 405 -1.70 -1.85 24.06
C VAL A 405 -0.43 -2.56 23.59
N GLY A 406 0.46 -2.92 24.51
CA GLY A 406 1.69 -3.64 24.19
C GLY A 406 1.64 -5.09 24.67
N ALA A 407 2.34 -6.00 23.98
CA ALA A 407 2.61 -7.36 24.45
C ALA A 407 4.13 -7.63 24.54
N ALA A 408 4.57 -8.12 25.70
CA ALA A 408 5.98 -8.38 26.01
C ALA A 408 6.15 -9.74 26.71
N SER A 409 7.35 -10.34 26.60
CA SER A 409 7.77 -11.38 27.54
C SER A 409 8.24 -10.78 28.87
N GLU A 410 8.34 -11.60 29.93
CA GLU A 410 8.85 -11.12 31.22
C GLU A 410 10.26 -10.55 31.10
N ALA A 411 11.12 -11.22 30.31
CA ALA A 411 12.49 -10.77 30.02
C ALA A 411 12.52 -9.42 29.30
N GLN A 412 11.65 -9.22 28.30
CA GLN A 412 11.58 -7.96 27.55
C GLN A 412 11.08 -6.81 28.40
N TYR A 413 10.06 -7.06 29.22
CA TYR A 413 9.54 -6.04 30.11
C TYR A 413 10.60 -5.59 31.13
N ALA A 414 11.36 -6.53 31.68
CA ALA A 414 12.47 -6.22 32.59
C ALA A 414 13.56 -5.39 31.90
N LEU A 415 13.94 -5.76 30.67
CA LEU A 415 15.07 -5.13 29.97
C LEU A 415 14.75 -3.73 29.42
N TYR A 416 13.53 -3.49 28.92
CA TYR A 416 13.23 -2.29 28.13
C TYR A 416 12.18 -1.36 28.74
N ILE A 417 11.38 -1.82 29.69
CA ILE A 417 10.22 -1.05 30.20
C ILE A 417 10.36 -0.77 31.69
N ARG A 418 10.82 -1.74 32.49
CA ARG A 418 10.90 -1.63 33.95
C ARG A 418 11.85 -0.52 34.40
N ASP A 419 12.99 -0.38 33.74
CA ASP A 419 14.06 0.51 34.18
C ASP A 419 13.96 1.93 33.59
N ASP A 420 12.94 2.22 32.76
CA ASP A 420 12.71 3.55 32.18
C ASP A 420 11.67 4.36 33.00
N PRO A 421 12.10 5.41 33.74
CA PRO A 421 11.22 6.21 34.59
C PRO A 421 10.18 7.03 33.81
N THR A 422 10.39 7.25 32.51
CA THR A 422 9.48 8.04 31.66
C THR A 422 8.28 7.21 31.23
N LEU A 423 8.51 5.94 30.90
CA LEU A 423 7.49 5.01 30.46
C LEU A 423 6.69 4.42 31.64
N GLU A 424 7.34 4.17 32.78
CA GLU A 424 6.72 3.60 33.98
C GLU A 424 5.52 4.43 34.50
N ARG A 425 5.52 5.74 34.25
CA ARG A 425 4.42 6.65 34.65
C ARG A 425 3.12 6.41 33.89
N HIS A 426 3.22 5.90 32.67
CA HIS A 426 2.09 5.75 31.75
C HIS A 426 1.70 4.29 31.53
N ILE A 427 2.61 3.36 31.80
CA ILE A 427 2.42 1.92 31.61
C ILE A 427 1.84 1.26 32.86
N GLU A 428 0.85 0.39 32.67
CA GLU A 428 0.33 -0.55 33.65
C GLU A 428 0.67 -1.99 33.20
N PRO A 429 1.49 -2.73 33.97
CA PRO A 429 1.80 -4.12 33.67
C PRO A 429 0.62 -5.04 34.02
N ILE A 430 0.20 -5.87 33.07
CA ILE A 430 -0.83 -6.89 33.23
C ILE A 430 -0.19 -8.26 32.97
N LYS A 431 -0.01 -9.05 34.02
CA LYS A 431 0.49 -10.42 33.88
C LYS A 431 -0.56 -11.31 33.24
N VAL A 432 -0.15 -12.07 32.23
CA VAL A 432 -0.95 -13.07 31.52
C VAL A 432 -0.34 -14.43 31.85
N PRO A 433 -0.94 -15.20 32.78
CA PRO A 433 -0.47 -16.54 33.08
C PRO A 433 -0.79 -17.49 31.93
N GLU A 434 0.01 -18.53 31.81
CA GLU A 434 -0.32 -19.73 31.05
C GLU A 434 -1.66 -20.30 31.57
N PRO A 435 -2.60 -20.68 30.68
CA PRO A 435 -3.84 -21.31 31.09
C PRO A 435 -3.59 -22.72 31.60
N SER A 436 -4.48 -23.20 32.47
CA SER A 436 -4.46 -24.61 32.89
C SER A 436 -4.85 -25.55 31.73
N VAL A 437 -4.55 -26.84 31.88
CA VAL A 437 -4.96 -27.88 30.90
C VAL A 437 -6.48 -27.87 30.71
N ASP A 438 -7.26 -27.75 31.78
CA ASP A 438 -8.74 -27.71 31.70
C ASP A 438 -9.24 -26.46 30.98
N GLU A 439 -8.66 -25.29 31.25
CA GLU A 439 -8.96 -24.07 30.50
C GLU A 439 -8.57 -24.19 29.03
N THR A 440 -7.45 -24.85 28.73
CA THR A 440 -7.01 -25.11 27.36
C THR A 440 -7.99 -26.02 26.62
N ILE A 441 -8.54 -27.05 27.26
CA ILE A 441 -9.57 -27.90 26.66
C ILE A 441 -10.79 -27.06 26.27
N GLU A 442 -11.23 -26.13 27.13
CA GLU A 442 -12.33 -25.22 26.80
C GLU A 442 -11.97 -24.25 25.66
N ILE A 443 -10.72 -23.79 25.60
CA ILE A 443 -10.21 -22.99 24.47
C ILE A 443 -10.31 -23.79 23.16
N LEU A 444 -9.79 -25.03 23.14
CA LEU A 444 -9.84 -25.91 21.98
C LEU A 444 -11.29 -26.20 21.53
N LYS A 445 -12.21 -26.43 22.47
CA LYS A 445 -13.64 -26.60 22.16
C LYS A 445 -14.24 -25.36 21.49
N GLY A 446 -13.85 -24.16 21.91
CA GLY A 446 -14.30 -22.92 21.31
C GLY A 446 -13.76 -22.70 19.89
N LEU A 447 -12.54 -23.16 19.62
CA LEU A 447 -11.90 -23.06 18.30
C LEU A 447 -12.31 -24.18 17.34
N ARG A 448 -12.76 -25.32 17.86
CA ARG A 448 -13.11 -26.55 17.13
C ARG A 448 -13.84 -26.29 15.81
N GLN A 449 -14.94 -25.53 15.84
CA GLN A 449 -15.79 -25.34 14.66
C GLN A 449 -15.04 -24.69 13.46
N ARG A 450 -14.10 -23.79 13.73
CA ARG A 450 -13.30 -23.14 12.68
C ARG A 450 -12.32 -24.12 12.06
N TYR A 451 -11.53 -24.81 12.87
CA TYR A 451 -10.58 -25.81 12.40
C TYR A 451 -11.26 -27.00 11.70
N GLU A 452 -12.45 -27.41 12.15
CA GLU A 452 -13.26 -28.41 11.45
C GLU A 452 -13.63 -27.96 10.03
N THR A 453 -13.95 -26.68 9.86
CA THR A 453 -14.32 -26.10 8.57
C THR A 453 -13.09 -25.95 7.66
N ASP A 454 -11.97 -25.47 8.21
CA ASP A 454 -10.75 -25.19 7.46
C ASP A 454 -10.08 -26.46 6.94
N HIS A 455 -10.01 -27.51 7.77
CA HIS A 455 -9.45 -28.80 7.36
C HIS A 455 -10.47 -29.77 6.76
N ASN A 456 -11.76 -29.44 6.86
CA ASN A 456 -12.86 -30.32 6.47
C ASN A 456 -12.77 -31.69 7.17
N VAL A 457 -12.63 -31.65 8.50
CA VAL A 457 -12.56 -32.80 9.43
C VAL A 457 -13.48 -32.57 10.63
N ARG A 458 -13.70 -33.58 11.47
CA ARG A 458 -14.41 -33.47 12.75
C ARG A 458 -13.51 -33.90 13.89
N TYR A 459 -13.34 -33.05 14.90
CA TYR A 459 -12.57 -33.41 16.09
C TYR A 459 -13.47 -34.08 17.12
N THR A 460 -12.99 -35.11 17.80
CA THR A 460 -13.69 -35.72 18.93
C THR A 460 -13.37 -34.96 20.22
N ASP A 461 -14.26 -35.04 21.23
CA ASP A 461 -13.93 -34.43 22.53
C ASP A 461 -12.69 -35.10 23.14
N GLU A 462 -12.50 -36.39 22.88
CA GLU A 462 -11.31 -37.15 23.25
C GLU A 462 -10.04 -36.60 22.57
N SER A 463 -10.09 -36.22 21.28
CA SER A 463 -8.94 -35.63 20.61
C SER A 463 -8.55 -34.28 21.19
N LEU A 464 -9.51 -33.45 21.59
CA LEU A 464 -9.22 -32.15 22.22
C LEU A 464 -8.57 -32.31 23.60
N VAL A 465 -9.07 -33.26 24.40
CA VAL A 465 -8.48 -33.58 25.70
C VAL A 465 -7.08 -34.16 25.54
N ALA A 466 -6.88 -35.05 24.56
CA ALA A 466 -5.57 -35.62 24.25
C ALA A 466 -4.58 -34.54 23.82
N ALA A 467 -5.00 -33.60 22.95
CA ALA A 467 -4.14 -32.51 22.48
C ALA A 467 -3.64 -31.65 23.64
N ALA A 468 -4.52 -31.24 24.55
CA ALA A 468 -4.14 -30.42 25.70
C ALA A 468 -3.20 -31.15 26.66
N LYS A 469 -3.49 -32.42 27.00
CA LYS A 469 -2.68 -33.21 27.94
C LYS A 469 -1.32 -33.59 27.37
N LEU A 470 -1.30 -34.12 26.16
CA LEU A 470 -0.06 -34.56 25.52
C LEU A 470 0.85 -33.38 25.20
N ALA A 471 0.30 -32.23 24.81
CA ALA A 471 1.12 -31.03 24.64
C ALA A 471 1.68 -30.53 25.97
N ASP A 472 0.93 -30.61 27.07
CA ASP A 472 1.45 -30.24 28.40
C ASP A 472 2.60 -31.16 28.85
N GLU A 473 2.42 -32.48 28.70
CA GLU A 473 3.37 -33.50 29.16
C GLU A 473 4.62 -33.62 28.27
N CYS A 474 4.46 -33.56 26.94
CA CYS A 474 5.52 -33.90 25.99
C CYS A 474 6.28 -32.67 25.45
N VAL A 475 5.69 -31.47 25.48
CA VAL A 475 6.26 -30.26 24.89
C VAL A 475 6.54 -29.24 25.99
N SER A 476 7.80 -29.20 26.46
CA SER A 476 8.22 -28.36 27.59
C SER A 476 8.78 -26.99 27.20
N ASP A 477 9.17 -26.81 25.95
CA ASP A 477 9.80 -25.57 25.43
C ASP A 477 8.77 -24.52 24.96
N GLN A 478 7.48 -24.90 24.91
CA GLN A 478 6.37 -24.06 24.51
C GLN A 478 5.29 -24.01 25.61
N PHE A 479 4.42 -23.00 25.52
CA PHE A 479 3.40 -22.73 26.54
C PHE A 479 2.00 -22.97 25.99
N LEU A 480 1.08 -23.41 26.84
CA LEU A 480 -0.33 -23.50 26.53
C LEU A 480 -0.92 -22.09 26.30
N PRO A 481 -1.94 -21.92 25.44
CA PRO A 481 -2.61 -22.97 24.67
C PRO A 481 -1.98 -23.26 23.29
N ASP A 482 -0.98 -22.48 22.85
CA ASP A 482 -0.39 -22.51 21.49
C ASP A 482 0.01 -23.92 21.06
N LYS A 483 0.84 -24.60 21.86
CA LYS A 483 1.32 -25.95 21.59
C LYS A 483 0.20 -26.99 21.40
N ALA A 484 -0.92 -26.81 22.09
CA ALA A 484 -2.07 -27.71 21.96
C ALA A 484 -2.90 -27.39 20.71
N ILE A 485 -2.96 -26.12 20.32
CA ILE A 485 -3.60 -25.68 19.07
C ILE A 485 -2.79 -26.17 17.88
N ASP A 486 -1.46 -26.01 17.89
CA ASP A 486 -0.56 -26.47 16.82
C ASP A 486 -0.68 -27.99 16.64
N LEU A 487 -0.69 -28.76 17.73
CA LEU A 487 -0.86 -30.21 17.66
C LEU A 487 -2.22 -30.63 17.09
N MET A 488 -3.29 -29.90 17.42
CA MET A 488 -4.64 -30.11 16.88
C MET A 488 -4.70 -29.77 15.38
N ASP A 489 -4.05 -28.68 14.97
CA ASP A 489 -3.98 -28.19 13.60
C ASP A 489 -3.22 -29.16 12.69
N ASP A 490 -2.02 -29.57 13.13
CA ASP A 490 -1.18 -30.56 12.46
C ASP A 490 -1.93 -31.88 12.27
N ALA A 491 -2.58 -32.39 13.33
CA ALA A 491 -3.35 -33.63 13.23
C ALA A 491 -4.53 -33.52 12.26
N GLY A 492 -5.26 -32.39 12.25
CA GLY A 492 -6.37 -32.17 11.32
C GLY A 492 -5.92 -32.18 9.87
N SER A 493 -4.88 -31.40 9.56
CA SER A 493 -4.33 -31.31 8.20
C SER A 493 -3.76 -32.66 7.73
N ARG A 494 -3.13 -33.41 8.64
CA ARG A 494 -2.54 -34.71 8.36
C ARG A 494 -3.59 -35.78 8.08
N VAL A 495 -4.59 -35.95 8.96
CA VAL A 495 -5.65 -36.93 8.77
C VAL A 495 -6.39 -36.66 7.45
N ARG A 496 -6.63 -35.37 7.14
CA ARG A 496 -7.21 -34.98 5.86
C ARG A 496 -6.36 -35.40 4.67
N LYS A 497 -5.06 -35.12 4.71
CA LYS A 497 -4.12 -35.48 3.65
C LYS A 497 -4.01 -36.99 3.45
N CYS A 498 -3.97 -37.77 4.52
CA CYS A 498 -3.99 -39.23 4.44
C CYS A 498 -5.26 -39.74 3.76
N HIS A 499 -6.42 -39.17 4.10
CA HIS A 499 -7.68 -39.53 3.46
C HIS A 499 -7.69 -39.19 1.95
N ASP A 500 -7.21 -38.01 1.56
CA ASP A 500 -7.14 -37.62 0.14
C ASP A 500 -6.19 -38.53 -0.65
N GLN A 501 -5.06 -38.96 -0.06
CA GLN A 501 -4.13 -39.92 -0.68
C GLN A 501 -4.75 -41.30 -0.90
N VAL A 502 -5.47 -41.83 0.09
CA VAL A 502 -6.20 -43.12 -0.08
C VAL A 502 -7.20 -43.01 -1.23
N GLY A 503 -7.89 -41.87 -1.36
CA GLY A 503 -8.80 -41.60 -2.48
C GLY A 503 -8.11 -41.59 -3.85
N GLU A 504 -6.89 -41.05 -3.97
CA GLU A 504 -6.09 -41.12 -5.20
C GLU A 504 -5.63 -42.54 -5.53
N GLU A 505 -5.17 -43.30 -4.53
CA GLU A 505 -4.73 -44.68 -4.72
C GLU A 505 -5.86 -45.60 -5.21
N VAL A 506 -7.07 -45.42 -4.68
CA VAL A 506 -8.25 -46.16 -5.14
C VAL A 506 -8.54 -45.85 -6.61
N LYS A 507 -8.55 -44.57 -7.01
CA LYS A 507 -8.76 -44.17 -8.42
C LYS A 507 -7.70 -44.75 -9.36
N LEU A 508 -6.43 -44.79 -8.93
CA LEU A 508 -5.36 -45.38 -9.73
C LEU A 508 -5.56 -46.90 -9.92
N LEU A 509 -5.99 -47.61 -8.87
CA LEU A 509 -6.33 -49.03 -8.94
C LEU A 509 -7.54 -49.29 -9.84
N GLU A 510 -8.56 -48.43 -9.82
CA GLU A 510 -9.72 -48.52 -10.73
C GLU A 510 -9.28 -48.39 -12.20
N ILE A 511 -8.44 -47.39 -12.52
CA ILE A 511 -7.92 -47.18 -13.88
C ILE A 511 -7.07 -48.39 -14.33
N GLU A 512 -6.24 -48.93 -13.44
CA GLU A 512 -5.44 -50.12 -13.76
C GLU A 512 -6.33 -51.35 -13.99
N LEU A 513 -7.38 -51.53 -13.19
CA LEU A 513 -8.33 -52.61 -13.32
C LEU A 513 -9.11 -52.52 -14.65
N GLU A 514 -9.56 -51.33 -15.05
CA GLU A 514 -10.20 -51.10 -16.34
C GLU A 514 -9.28 -51.48 -17.50
N ARG A 515 -8.00 -51.07 -17.45
CA ARG A 515 -7.00 -51.40 -18.45
C ARG A 515 -6.80 -52.91 -18.57
N ILE A 516 -6.58 -53.60 -17.44
CA ILE A 516 -6.38 -55.06 -17.42
C ILE A 516 -7.63 -55.80 -17.91
N THR A 517 -8.82 -55.30 -17.58
CA THR A 517 -10.08 -55.87 -18.04
C THR A 517 -10.22 -55.74 -19.57
N ALA A 518 -9.86 -54.58 -20.14
CA ALA A 518 -9.85 -54.37 -21.58
C ALA A 518 -8.81 -55.26 -22.30
N ASP A 519 -7.58 -55.33 -21.76
CA ASP A 519 -6.51 -56.18 -22.31
C ASP A 519 -6.88 -57.67 -22.27
N LYS A 520 -7.57 -58.10 -21.20
CA LYS A 520 -8.09 -59.47 -21.06
C LYS A 520 -9.12 -59.77 -22.15
N LEU A 521 -10.10 -58.88 -22.35
CA LEU A 521 -11.12 -59.04 -23.40
C LEU A 521 -10.50 -59.08 -24.81
N ALA A 522 -9.55 -58.19 -25.09
CA ALA A 522 -8.82 -58.20 -26.36
C ALA A 522 -8.02 -59.49 -26.58
N SER A 523 -7.41 -60.05 -25.52
CA SER A 523 -6.66 -61.31 -25.60
C SER A 523 -7.58 -62.52 -25.85
N VAL A 524 -8.79 -62.50 -25.28
CA VAL A 524 -9.84 -63.50 -25.57
C VAL A 524 -10.31 -63.38 -27.03
N ASP A 525 -10.53 -62.17 -27.53
CA ASP A 525 -10.93 -61.92 -28.92
C ASP A 525 -9.87 -62.36 -29.93
N SER A 526 -8.58 -62.28 -29.57
CA SER A 526 -7.46 -62.76 -30.38
C SER A 526 -7.10 -64.24 -30.16
N GLU A 527 -7.90 -65.00 -29.40
CA GLU A 527 -7.68 -66.42 -29.06
C GLU A 527 -6.37 -66.72 -28.30
N ASP A 528 -5.79 -65.72 -27.62
CA ASP A 528 -4.59 -65.88 -26.79
C ASP A 528 -4.99 -66.26 -25.35
N PHE A 529 -5.31 -67.55 -25.17
CA PHE A 529 -5.86 -68.06 -23.92
C PHE A 529 -4.86 -68.07 -22.76
N GLU A 530 -3.55 -68.22 -23.02
CA GLU A 530 -2.54 -68.19 -21.95
C GLU A 530 -2.45 -66.80 -21.32
N LYS A 531 -2.35 -65.75 -22.15
CA LYS A 531 -2.33 -64.36 -21.68
C LYS A 531 -3.64 -63.95 -21.01
N ALA A 532 -4.77 -64.46 -21.49
CA ALA A 532 -6.07 -64.22 -20.87
C ALA A 532 -6.18 -64.80 -19.45
N ILE A 533 -5.52 -65.93 -19.16
CA ILE A 533 -5.48 -66.54 -17.82
C ILE A 533 -4.63 -65.68 -16.87
N GLU A 534 -3.44 -65.25 -17.29
CA GLU A 534 -2.57 -64.39 -16.47
C GLU A 534 -3.25 -63.05 -16.12
N LEU A 535 -3.90 -62.42 -17.10
CA LEU A 535 -4.65 -61.18 -16.88
C LEU A 535 -5.89 -61.38 -15.98
N ARG A 536 -6.50 -62.57 -16.01
CA ARG A 536 -7.61 -62.91 -15.11
C ARG A 536 -7.17 -63.00 -13.65
N ASP A 537 -6.05 -63.65 -13.40
CA ASP A 537 -5.52 -63.80 -12.04
C ASP A 537 -5.09 -62.42 -11.50
N ARG A 538 -4.47 -61.59 -12.35
CA ARG A 538 -4.12 -60.21 -11.99
C ARG A 538 -5.35 -59.32 -11.74
N GLU A 539 -6.41 -59.49 -12.52
CA GLU A 539 -7.70 -58.80 -12.30
C GLU A 539 -8.31 -59.19 -10.95
N THR A 540 -8.24 -60.47 -10.55
CA THR A 540 -8.73 -60.90 -9.24
C THR A 540 -7.93 -60.30 -8.09
N GLU A 541 -6.60 -60.27 -8.20
CA GLU A 541 -5.73 -59.63 -7.20
C GLU A 541 -6.05 -58.13 -7.04
N LEU A 542 -6.19 -57.41 -8.15
CA LEU A 542 -6.52 -55.99 -8.12
C LEU A 542 -7.92 -55.72 -7.57
N LYS A 543 -8.90 -56.59 -7.87
CA LYS A 543 -10.25 -56.49 -7.29
C LYS A 543 -10.23 -56.71 -5.78
N GLU A 544 -9.47 -57.68 -5.28
CA GLU A 544 -9.33 -57.91 -3.84
C GLU A 544 -8.65 -56.72 -3.14
N ALA A 545 -7.57 -56.18 -3.75
CA ALA A 545 -6.90 -54.99 -3.25
C ALA A 545 -7.83 -53.76 -3.25
N LEU A 546 -8.63 -53.57 -4.31
CA LEU A 546 -9.62 -52.50 -4.43
C LEU A 546 -10.66 -52.61 -3.31
N ILE A 547 -11.29 -53.77 -3.14
CA ILE A 547 -12.30 -54.01 -2.09
C ILE A 547 -11.71 -53.73 -0.70
N SER A 548 -10.45 -54.11 -0.46
CA SER A 548 -9.80 -53.85 0.83
C SER A 548 -9.60 -52.35 1.10
N LYS A 549 -9.24 -51.57 0.08
CA LYS A 549 -9.04 -50.12 0.20
C LYS A 549 -10.35 -49.36 0.18
N GLU A 550 -11.32 -49.76 -0.63
CA GLU A 550 -12.67 -49.20 -0.64
C GLU A 550 -13.39 -49.43 0.68
N ARG A 551 -13.18 -50.58 1.34
CA ARG A 551 -13.75 -50.81 2.67
C ARG A 551 -13.24 -49.79 3.70
N ASN A 552 -11.95 -49.44 3.61
CA ASN A 552 -11.38 -48.38 4.42
C ASN A 552 -11.96 -46.99 4.05
N VAL A 553 -12.36 -46.77 2.79
CA VAL A 553 -12.97 -45.52 2.30
C VAL A 553 -14.46 -45.41 2.67
N VAL A 554 -15.21 -46.51 2.62
CA VAL A 554 -16.66 -46.56 2.90
C VAL A 554 -16.93 -46.52 4.41
N GLU A 555 -16.05 -47.07 5.25
CA GLU A 555 -16.06 -46.79 6.70
C GLU A 555 -15.73 -45.32 7.02
N THR A 556 -15.09 -44.58 6.09
CA THR A 556 -14.74 -43.16 6.21
C THR A 556 -15.61 -42.19 5.41
N GLU A 557 -16.66 -42.64 4.69
CA GLU A 557 -17.65 -41.73 4.09
C GLU A 557 -18.47 -40.98 5.17
N SER A 558 -18.44 -41.46 6.41
CA SER A 558 -18.72 -40.62 7.58
C SER A 558 -17.58 -39.64 7.80
N ALA A 559 -17.88 -38.34 7.68
CA ALA A 559 -16.99 -37.18 7.88
C ALA A 559 -15.65 -37.51 8.56
N VAL A 560 -14.52 -37.31 7.86
CA VAL A 560 -13.14 -37.53 8.35
C VAL A 560 -13.00 -37.12 9.81
N VAL A 561 -12.87 -38.09 10.72
CA VAL A 561 -12.84 -37.85 12.18
C VAL A 561 -11.40 -37.90 12.69
N VAL A 562 -11.03 -36.93 13.52
CA VAL A 562 -9.78 -36.91 14.26
C VAL A 562 -10.04 -37.45 15.67
N THR A 563 -9.32 -38.51 16.03
CA THR A 563 -9.40 -39.20 17.32
C THR A 563 -8.21 -38.86 18.22
N GLY A 564 -8.27 -39.25 19.50
CA GLY A 564 -7.14 -39.12 20.41
C GLY A 564 -5.90 -39.92 19.99
N MET A 565 -6.08 -41.00 19.21
CA MET A 565 -4.96 -41.77 18.65
C MET A 565 -4.25 -40.98 17.55
N ASP A 566 -4.99 -40.29 16.68
CA ASP A 566 -4.42 -39.48 15.62
C ASP A 566 -3.57 -38.34 16.17
N ILE A 567 -4.02 -37.68 17.25
CA ILE A 567 -3.25 -36.65 17.97
C ILE A 567 -1.92 -37.22 18.48
N ARG A 568 -1.97 -38.39 19.13
CA ARG A 568 -0.77 -39.06 19.64
C ARG A 568 0.18 -39.44 18.51
N ASP A 569 -0.35 -39.98 17.43
CA ASP A 569 0.46 -40.44 16.29
C ASP A 569 1.12 -39.26 15.57
N THR A 570 0.45 -38.10 15.47
CA THR A 570 1.05 -36.83 15.01
C THR A 570 2.22 -36.41 15.90
N LEU A 571 2.03 -36.44 17.22
CA LEU A 571 3.10 -36.09 18.17
C LEU A 571 4.32 -37.02 18.05
N LEU A 572 4.11 -38.33 17.87
CA LEU A 572 5.21 -39.29 17.70
C LEU A 572 5.99 -39.08 16.40
N LEU A 573 5.28 -38.85 15.30
CA LEU A 573 5.87 -38.86 13.96
C LEU A 573 6.46 -37.51 13.54
N ASP A 574 5.74 -36.43 13.82
CA ASP A 574 6.11 -35.10 13.32
C ASP A 574 6.99 -34.35 14.32
N TRP A 575 6.81 -34.61 15.63
CA TRP A 575 7.57 -33.96 16.69
C TRP A 575 8.73 -34.82 17.23
N LYS A 576 8.98 -36.00 16.62
CA LYS A 576 10.11 -36.91 16.89
C LYS A 576 10.32 -37.26 18.37
N ILE A 577 9.25 -37.60 19.06
CA ILE A 577 9.28 -38.04 20.45
C ILE A 577 9.17 -39.56 20.46
N GLU A 578 10.20 -40.28 20.92
CA GLU A 578 10.11 -41.74 21.08
C GLU A 578 9.43 -42.07 22.43
N TRP A 579 8.39 -42.92 22.36
CA TRP A 579 7.69 -43.49 23.50
C TRP A 579 8.18 -44.93 23.73
N GLU A 580 9.04 -45.15 24.72
CA GLU A 580 9.33 -46.50 25.24
C GLU A 580 8.94 -46.57 26.72
N ASN A 581 8.06 -47.53 27.06
CA ASN A 581 7.75 -47.95 28.43
C ASN A 581 7.33 -46.86 29.43
N GLY A 582 6.64 -45.81 28.97
CA GLY A 582 6.05 -44.79 29.86
C GLY A 582 7.01 -43.68 30.30
N ASP A 583 8.22 -43.63 29.74
CA ASP A 583 9.17 -42.53 29.93
C ASP A 583 9.48 -41.84 28.58
N ILE A 584 9.62 -40.51 28.61
CA ILE A 584 9.86 -39.66 27.43
C ILE A 584 11.37 -39.58 27.15
N TYR A 585 11.80 -40.00 25.95
CA TYR A 585 13.18 -39.83 25.48
C TYR A 585 13.23 -38.89 24.26
N PHE A 586 14.08 -37.85 24.35
CA PHE A 586 14.38 -36.97 23.21
C PHE A 586 15.50 -37.57 22.36
N LEU A 587 15.31 -37.63 21.03
CA LEU A 587 16.35 -38.05 20.08
C LEU A 587 17.53 -37.06 20.05
N PRO A 588 18.79 -37.52 20.19
CA PRO A 588 19.96 -36.68 20.20
C PRO A 588 20.44 -36.38 18.77
N ASP A 589 19.64 -35.65 17.98
CA ASP A 589 20.07 -35.21 16.63
C ASP A 589 19.93 -33.70 16.37
N SER A 590 19.62 -32.92 17.41
CA SER A 590 19.70 -31.45 17.35
C SER A 590 21.02 -30.93 17.94
N GLY A 591 22.16 -31.42 17.46
CA GLY A 591 23.46 -30.74 17.53
C GLY A 591 23.82 -29.92 18.78
N PHE A 592 23.54 -30.40 19.99
CA PHE A 592 23.88 -29.73 21.24
C PHE A 592 24.69 -30.67 22.14
N HIS A 593 25.98 -30.34 22.29
CA HIS A 593 26.81 -30.87 23.37
C HIS A 593 26.43 -30.18 24.68
N PHE A 594 26.02 -30.94 25.70
CA PHE A 594 26.10 -30.48 27.08
C PHE A 594 27.50 -30.76 27.64
N PRO A 595 28.08 -29.82 28.42
CA PRO A 595 29.36 -30.03 29.07
C PRO A 595 29.21 -30.97 30.26
N ASP A 596 30.17 -31.90 30.39
CA ASP A 596 30.27 -32.87 31.47
C ASP A 596 30.12 -32.23 32.86
N TYR A 597 29.22 -32.76 33.67
CA TYR A 597 29.29 -32.68 35.12
C TYR A 597 29.10 -34.08 35.73
N MET A 598 30.24 -34.61 36.18
CA MET A 598 30.55 -35.79 37.00
C MET A 598 30.25 -37.19 36.46
#